data_AF-A0A2A4P504-F1
#
_entry.id   AF-A0A2A4P504-F1
#
_cell.length_a   1.000
_cell.length_b   1.000
_cell.length_c   1.000
_cell.angle_alpha   90.00
_cell.angle_beta   90.00
_cell.angle_gamma   90.00
#
_symmetry.space_group_name_H-M   'P 1'
#
loop_
_entity.id
_entity.type
_entity.pdbx_description
1 polymer ?
#
loop_
_entity_poly.entity_id
_entity_poly.type
_entity_poly.pdbx_seq_one_letter_code
_entity_poly.pdbx_strand_id
1 'polypeptide(L)' 'MKTTLSSLVLPCLALFATPLSAQIVGGGWTTHHQFDGSAAGDYLGQSVSGAGDVDGDGFADLIVGAAYADHGGLSNA' A
#
# COMPACT_ATOMS: atom_id res chain seq x y z
N MET A 1 24.79 -31.27 40.57
CA MET A 1 23.85 -30.27 41.11
C MET A 1 23.81 -29.09 40.15
N LYS A 2 22.64 -28.87 39.54
CA LYS A 2 22.19 -27.67 38.82
C LYS A 2 23.09 -27.11 37.71
N THR A 3 22.93 -27.69 36.52
CA THR A 3 22.66 -26.90 35.31
C THR A 3 21.47 -25.95 35.57
N THR A 4 21.41 -24.81 34.87
CA THR A 4 20.42 -23.70 34.97
C THR A 4 20.90 -22.44 35.70
N LEU A 5 21.95 -21.79 35.16
CA LEU A 5 22.07 -20.34 35.29
C LEU A 5 21.88 -19.73 33.90
N SER A 6 20.82 -18.94 33.79
CA SER A 6 20.53 -18.02 32.70
C SER A 6 19.95 -18.59 31.39
N SER A 7 18.90 -19.40 31.54
CA SER A 7 17.78 -19.49 30.59
C SER A 7 16.93 -18.20 30.58
N LEU A 8 17.58 -17.04 30.66
CA LEU A 8 16.98 -15.70 30.70
C LEU A 8 17.68 -14.73 29.74
N VAL A 9 18.59 -15.22 28.89
CA VAL A 9 18.86 -14.58 27.59
C VAL A 9 17.66 -14.90 26.69
N LEU A 10 16.62 -14.15 27.01
CA LEU A 10 15.32 -14.08 26.41
C LEU A 10 15.32 -14.47 24.92
N PRO A 11 14.52 -15.45 24.50
CA PRO A 11 14.11 -15.61 23.10
C PRO A 11 13.17 -14.46 22.64
N CYS A 12 13.27 -13.28 23.25
CA CYS A 12 12.57 -12.06 22.85
C CYS A 12 13.16 -11.45 21.57
N LEU A 13 14.37 -11.87 21.16
CA LEU A 13 15.03 -11.35 19.96
C LEU A 13 14.76 -12.16 18.67
N ALA A 14 13.96 -13.24 18.71
CA ALA A 14 13.79 -14.11 17.53
C ALA A 14 12.36 -14.54 17.18
N LEU A 15 11.33 -13.95 17.81
CA LEU A 15 9.93 -14.36 17.55
C LEU A 15 9.00 -13.28 16.95
N PHE A 16 9.50 -12.08 16.60
CA PHE A 16 8.65 -10.98 16.09
C PHE A 16 9.25 -10.03 15.03
N ALA A 17 10.15 -10.46 14.12
CA ALA A 17 10.59 -9.51 13.07
C ALA A 17 11.04 -10.10 11.72
N THR A 18 10.50 -11.22 11.28
CA THR A 18 10.48 -11.51 9.85
C THR A 18 9.03 -11.72 9.39
N PRO A 19 8.65 -11.34 8.17
CA PRO A 19 9.21 -10.29 7.29
C PRO A 19 8.10 -9.41 6.65
N LEU A 20 8.11 -8.07 6.74
CA LEU A 20 7.05 -7.31 6.02
C LEU A 20 7.33 -5.90 5.46
N SER A 21 8.56 -5.39 5.39
CA SER A 21 8.78 -4.21 4.53
C SER A 21 10.17 -4.05 3.91
N ALA A 22 11.07 -5.02 4.10
CA ALA A 22 12.36 -5.03 3.41
C ALA A 22 12.40 -6.09 2.30
N GLN A 23 11.44 -6.03 1.38
CA GLN A 23 11.58 -6.57 0.03
C GLN A 23 11.54 -5.30 -0.83
N ILE A 24 12.66 -4.74 -1.29
CA ILE A 24 13.52 -5.32 -2.33
C ILE A 24 14.96 -4.81 -2.16
N VAL A 25 15.90 -5.73 -1.90
CA VAL A 25 17.27 -5.63 -2.40
C VAL A 25 17.29 -6.41 -3.72
N GLY A 26 17.29 -5.70 -4.85
CA GLY A 26 17.46 -6.27 -6.20
C GLY A 26 16.17 -6.56 -6.99
N GLY A 27 15.77 -5.61 -7.84
CA GLY A 27 15.21 -5.91 -9.17
C GLY A 27 13.72 -6.23 -9.35
N GLY A 28 12.90 -6.29 -8.29
CA GLY A 28 11.44 -6.47 -8.43
C GLY A 28 10.70 -5.16 -8.18
N TRP A 29 9.86 -4.71 -9.12
CA TRP A 29 8.92 -3.61 -8.86
C TRP A 29 7.81 -4.13 -7.94
N THR A 30 7.80 -3.74 -6.67
CA THR A 30 6.70 -4.04 -5.74
C THR A 30 5.67 -2.93 -5.80
N THR A 31 4.44 -3.26 -6.17
CA THR A 31 3.33 -2.30 -6.14
C THR A 31 2.99 -1.96 -4.69
N HIS A 32 3.15 -0.69 -4.29
CA HIS A 32 2.76 -0.20 -2.96
C HIS A 32 1.25 0.10 -2.89
N HIS A 33 0.72 0.68 -3.96
CA HIS A 33 -0.69 1.09 -4.06
C HIS A 33 -1.26 0.60 -5.39
N GLN A 34 -2.37 -0.13 -5.31
CA GLN A 34 -3.15 -0.54 -6.47
C GLN A 34 -4.57 0.01 -6.30
N PHE A 35 -5.06 0.68 -7.34
CA PHE A 35 -6.41 1.19 -7.42
C PHE A 35 -7.09 0.54 -8.62
N ASP A 36 -8.12 -0.25 -8.35
CA ASP A 36 -8.92 -0.90 -9.39
C ASP A 36 -10.16 -0.05 -9.69
N GLY A 37 -10.56 -0.01 -10.97
CA GLY A 37 -11.80 0.65 -11.39
C GLY A 37 -13.03 -0.07 -10.81
N SER A 38 -14.14 0.66 -10.64
CA SER A 38 -15.36 0.09 -10.05
C SER A 38 -16.07 -0.87 -11.00
N ALA A 39 -16.04 -0.59 -12.31
CA ALA A 39 -16.64 -1.40 -13.35
C ALA A 39 -15.77 -1.45 -14.61
N ALA A 40 -16.02 -2.48 -15.43
CA ALA A 40 -15.42 -2.57 -16.75
C ALA A 40 -15.89 -1.40 -17.61
N GLY A 41 -14.94 -0.66 -18.19
CA GLY A 41 -15.26 0.50 -19.02
C GLY A 41 -15.31 1.83 -18.28
N ASP A 42 -14.93 1.91 -17.00
CA ASP A 42 -14.80 3.20 -16.28
C ASP A 42 -13.56 4.00 -16.72
N TYR A 43 -12.56 3.29 -17.27
CA TYR A 43 -11.24 3.83 -17.65
C TYR A 43 -10.56 4.61 -16.51
N LEU A 44 -10.58 4.05 -15.29
CA LEU A 44 -9.74 4.56 -14.19
C LEU A 44 -8.27 4.55 -14.62
N GLY A 45 -7.57 5.67 -14.39
CA GLY A 45 -6.18 5.83 -14.81
C GLY A 45 -6.00 6.39 -16.21
N GLN A 46 -7.08 6.81 -16.89
CA GLN A 46 -7.00 7.42 -18.23
C GLN A 46 -6.23 8.76 -18.21
N SER A 47 -6.24 9.47 -17.10
CA SER A 47 -5.42 10.66 -16.84
C SER A 47 -4.94 10.68 -15.39
N VAL A 48 -3.72 11.18 -15.18
CA VAL A 48 -3.08 11.31 -13.85
C VAL A 48 -2.39 12.66 -13.76
N SER A 49 -2.54 13.35 -12.64
CA SER A 49 -1.85 14.62 -12.35
C SER A 49 -1.43 14.68 -10.89
N GLY A 50 -0.32 15.37 -10.60
CA GLY A 50 0.06 15.71 -9.22
C GLY A 50 -0.92 16.75 -8.65
N ALA A 51 -1.35 16.55 -7.41
CA ALA A 51 -2.24 17.46 -6.69
C ALA A 51 -1.50 18.34 -5.66
N GLY A 52 -0.25 17.98 -5.33
CA GLY A 52 0.44 18.54 -4.16
C GLY A 52 -0.04 17.86 -2.89
N ASP A 53 0.45 18.29 -1.73
CA ASP A 53 -0.01 17.78 -0.42
C ASP A 53 -1.32 18.49 -0.05
N VAL A 54 -2.45 17.81 -0.21
CA VAL A 54 -3.80 18.36 -0.03
C VAL A 54 -4.30 18.12 1.39
N ASP A 55 -3.91 17.02 2.03
CA ASP A 55 -4.37 16.66 3.38
C ASP A 55 -3.40 17.04 4.51
N GLY A 56 -2.19 17.49 4.18
CA GLY A 56 -1.21 18.06 5.10
C GLY A 56 -0.35 17.01 5.81
N ASP A 57 -0.24 15.80 5.26
CA ASP A 57 0.54 14.71 5.84
C ASP A 57 2.05 14.78 5.51
N GLY A 58 2.44 15.72 4.64
CA GLY A 58 3.81 15.93 4.21
C GLY A 58 4.22 15.15 2.96
N PHE A 59 3.30 14.43 2.32
CA PHE A 59 3.50 13.73 1.05
C PHE A 59 2.64 14.36 -0.06
N ALA A 60 3.13 14.30 -1.31
CA ALA A 60 2.36 14.84 -2.44
C ALA A 60 1.27 13.86 -2.87
N ASP A 61 0.04 14.35 -2.97
CA ASP A 61 -1.13 13.62 -3.48
C ASP A 61 -1.19 13.59 -5.00
N LEU A 62 -2.05 12.69 -5.48
CA LEU A 62 -2.32 12.46 -6.89
C LEU A 62 -3.82 12.53 -7.17
N ILE A 63 -4.16 13.05 -8.36
CA ILE A 63 -5.51 12.97 -8.94
C ILE A 63 -5.48 11.97 -10.09
N VAL A 64 -6.42 11.03 -10.10
CA VAL A 64 -6.58 10.00 -11.12
C VAL A 64 -8.00 10.09 -11.70
N GLY A 65 -8.11 10.23 -13.02
CA GLY A 65 -9.39 10.30 -13.71
C GLY A 65 -9.94 8.92 -14.09
N ALA A 66 -11.26 8.75 -13.96
CA ALA A 66 -12.04 7.63 -14.51
C ALA A 66 -13.13 8.20 -15.43
N ALA A 67 -12.77 8.42 -16.70
CA ALA A 67 -13.52 9.27 -17.62
C ALA A 67 -14.96 8.83 -17.90
N TYR A 68 -15.27 7.56 -17.65
CA TYR A 68 -16.58 6.97 -17.93
C TYR A 68 -17.18 6.32 -16.68
N ALA A 69 -16.62 6.58 -15.50
CA ALA A 69 -17.21 6.12 -14.26
C ALA A 69 -18.56 6.82 -14.00
N ASP A 70 -19.59 6.03 -13.76
CA ASP A 70 -20.90 6.50 -13.35
C ASP A 70 -20.85 6.99 -11.89
N HIS A 71 -20.58 8.27 -11.70
CA HIS A 71 -20.60 8.88 -10.38
C HIS A 71 -22.04 8.84 -9.83
N GLY A 72 -22.30 7.89 -8.92
CA GLY A 72 -23.60 7.75 -8.25
C GLY A 72 -24.58 6.75 -8.90
N GLY A 73 -24.14 5.89 -9.82
CA GLY A 73 -24.98 4.81 -10.37
C GLY A 73 -26.15 5.27 -11.24
N LEU A 74 -26.11 6.52 -11.73
CA LEU A 74 -27.05 7.03 -12.70
C LEU A 74 -26.56 6.60 -14.09
N SER A 75 -26.69 5.31 -14.40
CA SER A 75 -26.62 4.88 -15.79
C SER A 75 -27.66 5.70 -16.56
N ASN A 76 -27.18 6.49 -17.52
CA ASN A 76 -28.06 7.24 -18.41
C ASN A 76 -29.05 6.24 -19.04
N ALA A 77 -30.33 6.37 -18.68
CA ALA A 77 -31.44 5.66 -19.30
C ALA A 77 -31.60 6.07 -20.77
#